data_AF-A0A3S3EAL4-F1
#
_entry.id   AF-A0A3S3EAL4-F1
#
_cell.length_a   1.000
_cell.length_b   1.000
_cell.length_c   1.000
_cell.angle_alpha   90.00
_cell.angle_beta   90.00
_cell.angle_gamma   90.00
#
_symmetry.space_group_name_H-M   'P 1'
#
loop_
_entity.id
_entity.type
_entity.pdbx_description
1 polymer ?
#
loop_
_entity_poly.entity_id
_entity_poly.type
_entity_poly.pdbx_seq_one_letter_code
_entity_poly.pdbx_strand_id
1 'polypeptide(L)'
;MAPVGWRSLALAAAGAIVLTSCGLLGPDSGEKVARRFVEALSNRDVAAAAALTDDPNGATDVLARTFDGLGDGAGGAFTVEQAADAVFTYRSEWDFGGGREWGYSTTVPLSTVDGSRRVAWSSGVVHERLRPGQALQYTTVADTRSVLDANGMALMEPQTVTVIDAESAMLADDSATRAAVTAILGRAVPGFALPRTDPSSERVNLASLRQEDVAPIRAELETLPGLHLSDQLRLLTVDRQLTSPVVAGIRETWEARQQDSAGWRVQAVERDGSIVGTLAGGDPPHGTAIRTTLDPRIQHLAQRAVDTEHRASALVALDASTGQVLAVAQNEAADKSGPIALTGLYPPGSTFKTITTMAALRAGAVNADSTVDCPGTANIEGRRIPNEDEFDLGRVPLHTAFAHSCNTTMGRLAVGLPADALREQAREFGLGVDYVTPGLTTVTGSVPSARTPAQRVEAAIGQGEDLASPFGMAMVAATIAEGQTPLPQLIAGDPATADHAPEPLDPGHVRDLKAMMAEAVRSGTATSLSDISGLIGKTGTAEFGDGKHAHGWFVGIRGNVAFAVLVVSGESSGPALDIAGNFLRPLD
;
A
#
# COMPACT_ATOMS: atom_id res chain seq x y z
N MET A 1 -12.14 28.20 11.23
CA MET A 1 -11.33 28.17 12.47
C MET A 1 -10.04 28.91 12.17
N ALA A 2 -9.75 29.95 12.96
CA ALA A 2 -8.70 30.94 12.72
C ALA A 2 -7.30 30.41 13.10
N PRO A 3 -6.21 30.95 12.51
CA PRO A 3 -4.86 30.68 12.99
C PRO A 3 -4.59 31.52 14.25
N VAL A 4 -4.13 30.86 15.31
CA VAL A 4 -3.76 31.49 16.58
C VAL A 4 -2.39 32.13 16.40
N GLY A 5 -2.36 33.46 16.33
CA GLY A 5 -1.14 34.27 16.28
C GLY A 5 -0.48 34.40 17.65
N TRP A 6 0.84 34.29 17.68
CA TRP A 6 1.65 34.65 18.85
C TRP A 6 1.71 36.17 19.00
N ARG A 7 1.35 36.65 20.19
CA ARG A 7 1.38 38.06 20.60
C ARG A 7 2.76 38.42 21.14
N SER A 8 3.48 39.27 20.42
CA SER A 8 4.66 39.97 20.95
C SER A 8 4.21 41.15 21.81
N LEU A 9 4.42 41.08 23.12
CA LEU A 9 4.24 42.21 24.04
C LEU A 9 5.51 43.06 24.04
N ALA A 10 5.47 44.18 23.32
CA ALA A 10 6.46 45.24 23.43
C ALA A 10 6.10 46.15 24.62
N LEU A 11 6.94 46.15 25.65
CA LEU A 11 6.93 47.15 26.71
C LEU A 11 8.19 48.01 26.56
N ALA A 12 7.99 49.24 26.10
CA ALA A 12 9.00 50.28 26.08
C ALA A 12 9.15 50.86 27.49
N ALA A 13 10.36 50.79 28.05
CA ALA A 13 10.77 51.59 29.19
C ALA A 13 12.06 52.34 28.82
N ALA A 14 11.90 53.63 28.55
CA ALA A 14 13.00 54.58 28.43
C ALA A 14 13.52 54.93 29.84
N GLY A 15 14.82 54.80 30.08
CA GLY A 15 15.43 55.12 31.37
C GLY A 15 16.94 55.28 31.29
N ALA A 16 17.37 56.54 31.21
CA ALA A 16 18.67 57.12 31.58
C ALA A 16 19.96 56.32 31.30
N ILE A 17 20.67 56.75 30.25
CA ILE A 17 22.09 56.45 30.02
C ILE A 17 22.91 57.15 31.11
N VAL A 18 23.45 56.39 32.04
CA VAL A 18 24.65 56.76 32.80
C VAL A 18 25.82 56.00 32.19
N LEU A 19 26.66 56.73 31.45
CA LEU A 19 27.93 56.25 30.92
C LEU A 19 28.92 56.05 32.08
N THR A 20 28.94 54.86 32.65
CA THR A 20 30.11 54.34 33.40
C THR A 20 30.94 53.47 32.45
N SER A 21 31.88 54.12 31.78
CA SER A 21 32.98 53.47 31.06
C SER A 21 34.01 52.93 32.05
N CYS A 22 33.83 51.69 32.51
CA CYS A 22 34.90 50.87 33.09
C CYS A 22 34.45 49.40 33.09
N GLY A 23 35.09 48.57 32.26
CA GLY A 23 34.81 47.13 32.20
C GLY A 23 35.27 46.37 30.96
N LEU A 24 36.07 46.98 30.08
CA LEU A 24 36.58 46.36 28.85
C LEU A 24 37.95 45.66 28.98
N LEU A 25 38.52 45.61 30.19
CA LEU A 25 39.86 45.02 30.45
C LEU A 25 39.95 44.21 31.75
N GLY A 26 38.80 43.79 32.31
CA GLY A 26 38.76 42.86 33.44
C GLY A 26 38.59 41.41 32.95
N PRO A 27 39.11 40.41 33.69
CA PRO A 27 38.88 39.00 33.35
C PRO A 27 37.38 38.71 33.22
N ASP A 28 37.01 37.85 32.27
CA ASP A 28 35.60 37.51 32.03
C ASP A 28 34.97 36.94 33.33
N SER A 29 33.87 37.55 33.78
CA SER A 29 33.10 37.05 34.93
C SER A 29 32.36 35.77 34.55
N GLY A 30 32.04 34.92 35.53
CA GLY A 30 31.42 33.63 35.25
C GLY A 30 30.08 33.76 34.51
N GLU A 31 29.32 34.81 34.83
CA GLU A 31 28.06 35.12 34.12
C GLU A 31 28.24 35.47 32.64
N LYS A 32 29.31 36.18 32.28
CA LYS A 32 29.59 36.52 30.87
C LYS A 32 29.96 35.28 30.08
N VAL A 33 30.81 34.41 30.66
CA VAL A 33 31.19 33.13 30.05
C VAL A 33 29.96 32.25 29.86
N ALA A 34 29.12 32.12 30.89
CA ALA A 34 27.89 31.34 30.83
C ALA A 34 26.96 31.79 29.68
N ARG A 35 26.68 33.10 29.58
CA ARG A 35 25.82 33.64 28.50
C ARG A 35 26.41 33.40 27.11
N ARG A 36 27.70 33.67 26.92
CA ARG A 36 28.37 33.49 25.62
C ARG A 36 28.48 32.02 25.22
N PHE A 37 28.71 31.13 26.18
CA PHE A 37 28.78 29.69 25.93
C PHE A 37 27.42 29.15 25.50
N VAL A 38 26.36 29.50 26.24
CA VAL A 38 24.98 29.09 25.89
C VAL A 38 24.51 29.72 24.58
N GLU A 39 24.87 30.96 24.30
CA GLU A 39 24.62 31.60 23.00
C GLU A 39 25.32 30.88 21.86
N ALA A 40 26.59 30.49 22.04
CA ALA A 40 27.31 29.69 21.05
C ALA A 40 26.67 28.32 20.81
N LEU A 41 26.19 27.64 21.87
CA LEU A 41 25.41 26.40 21.73
C LEU A 41 24.10 26.61 20.95
N SER A 42 23.35 27.67 21.27
CA SER A 42 22.11 28.03 20.55
C SER A 42 22.35 28.36 19.08
N ASN A 43 23.49 28.93 18.75
CA ASN A 43 23.90 29.19 17.37
C ASN A 43 24.56 27.98 16.69
N ARG A 44 24.68 26.84 17.39
CA ARG A 44 25.45 25.65 16.96
C ARG A 44 26.90 25.98 16.54
N ASP A 45 27.47 27.04 17.11
CA ASP A 45 28.84 27.47 16.85
C ASP A 45 29.81 26.71 17.76
N VAL A 46 30.18 25.51 17.32
CA VAL A 46 31.10 24.61 18.04
C VAL A 46 32.43 25.28 18.34
N ALA A 47 32.97 26.05 17.39
CA ALA A 47 34.26 26.70 17.56
C ALA A 47 34.20 27.80 18.62
N ALA A 48 33.16 28.64 18.61
CA ALA A 48 32.97 29.68 19.62
C ALA A 48 32.71 29.10 21.01
N ALA A 49 31.92 28.02 21.12
CA ALA A 49 31.67 27.34 22.38
C ALA A 49 32.96 26.72 22.94
N ALA A 50 33.72 26.00 22.11
CA ALA A 50 34.97 25.36 22.50
C ALA A 50 36.04 26.36 22.97
N ALA A 51 36.14 27.53 22.33
CA ALA A 51 37.08 28.59 22.70
C ALA A 51 36.85 29.16 24.12
N LEU A 52 35.67 28.96 24.70
CA LEU A 52 35.31 29.41 26.06
C LEU A 52 35.65 28.37 27.14
N THR A 53 36.25 27.24 26.78
CA THR A 53 36.56 26.12 27.67
C THR A 53 38.05 26.06 28.03
N ASP A 54 38.40 25.33 29.09
CA ASP A 54 39.80 25.04 29.43
C ASP A 54 40.42 23.88 28.64
N ASP A 55 39.62 23.13 27.87
CA ASP A 55 40.07 22.15 26.87
C ASP A 55 39.31 22.33 25.52
N PRO A 56 39.72 23.30 24.68
CA PRO A 56 39.04 23.57 23.41
C PRO A 56 39.05 22.39 22.42
N ASN A 57 40.07 21.53 22.45
CA ASN A 57 40.17 20.41 21.52
C ASN A 57 39.17 19.30 21.91
N GLY A 58 39.13 18.95 23.19
CA GLY A 58 38.12 18.01 23.71
C GLY A 58 36.69 18.53 23.54
N ALA A 59 36.50 19.84 23.71
CA ALA A 59 35.22 20.49 23.49
C ALA A 59 34.77 20.44 22.04
N THR A 60 35.66 20.75 21.10
CA THR A 60 35.35 20.73 19.67
C THR A 60 34.88 19.34 19.22
N ASP A 61 35.60 18.27 19.61
CA ASP A 61 35.26 16.89 19.21
C ASP A 61 33.88 16.45 19.71
N VAL A 62 33.60 16.63 21.00
CA VAL A 62 32.36 16.15 21.62
C VAL A 62 31.15 16.99 21.20
N LEU A 63 31.31 18.31 21.09
CA LEU A 63 30.22 19.20 20.66
C LEU A 63 29.86 18.95 19.19
N ALA A 64 30.84 18.83 18.30
CA ALA A 64 30.59 18.50 16.89
C ALA A 64 29.85 17.16 16.78
N ARG A 65 30.37 16.08 17.38
CA ARG A 65 29.72 14.77 17.34
C ARG A 65 28.33 14.75 17.98
N THR A 66 28.10 15.59 19.00
CA THR A 66 26.78 15.72 19.63
C THR A 66 25.79 16.40 18.70
N PHE A 67 26.15 17.54 18.09
CA PHE A 67 25.24 18.23 17.16
C PHE A 67 24.99 17.39 15.91
N ASP A 68 26.03 16.76 15.35
CA ASP A 68 25.92 15.84 14.21
C ASP A 68 25.05 14.63 14.58
N GLY A 69 25.30 14.03 15.75
CA GLY A 69 24.61 12.83 16.22
C GLY A 69 23.15 13.05 16.59
N LEU A 70 22.76 14.27 17.02
CA LEU A 70 21.37 14.65 17.28
C LEU A 70 20.64 15.12 16.01
N GLY A 71 21.38 15.47 14.96
CA GLY A 71 20.86 15.83 13.64
C GLY A 71 20.56 17.32 13.46
N ASP A 72 20.67 17.78 12.21
CA ASP A 72 20.42 19.16 11.79
C ASP A 72 18.96 19.59 11.89
N GLY A 73 18.03 18.63 11.87
CA GLY A 73 16.60 18.86 12.02
C GLY A 73 16.11 19.02 13.46
N ALA A 74 16.96 18.77 14.47
CA ALA A 74 16.57 18.91 15.87
C ALA A 74 16.54 20.40 16.29
N GLY A 75 15.39 20.90 16.73
CA GLY A 75 15.29 22.24 17.33
C GLY A 75 15.98 22.25 18.68
N GLY A 76 17.19 22.79 18.79
CA GLY A 76 17.94 22.91 20.04
C GLY A 76 17.81 24.33 20.61
N ALA A 77 17.17 24.49 21.76
CA ALA A 77 17.11 25.75 22.49
C ALA A 77 17.88 25.62 23.81
N PHE A 78 18.80 26.56 24.06
CA PHE A 78 19.59 26.59 25.28
C PHE A 78 19.38 27.89 26.04
N THR A 79 19.06 27.80 27.33
CA THR A 79 18.76 28.96 28.17
C THR A 79 19.54 28.89 29.49
N VAL A 80 20.21 29.97 29.87
CA VAL A 80 20.85 30.07 31.19
C VAL A 80 19.75 30.19 32.26
N GLU A 81 19.69 29.24 33.19
CA GLU A 81 18.75 29.28 34.32
C GLU A 81 19.37 30.01 35.52
N GLN A 82 20.64 29.75 35.80
CA GLN A 82 21.40 30.37 36.90
C GLN A 82 22.84 30.58 36.48
N ALA A 83 23.46 31.69 36.87
CA ALA A 83 24.87 31.92 36.65
C ALA A 83 25.53 32.57 37.87
N ALA A 84 26.64 32.00 38.29
CA ALA A 84 27.50 32.52 39.35
C ALA A 84 28.97 32.43 38.90
N ASP A 85 29.88 33.00 39.69
CA ASP A 85 31.30 33.07 39.31
C ASP A 85 32.04 31.72 39.29
N ALA A 86 31.54 30.69 39.98
CA ALA A 86 32.17 29.37 40.06
C ALA A 86 31.42 28.28 39.27
N VAL A 87 30.14 28.50 38.97
CA VAL A 87 29.26 27.50 38.34
C VAL A 87 28.09 28.22 37.68
N PHE A 88 27.55 27.66 36.62
CA PHE A 88 26.26 28.07 36.06
C PHE A 88 25.42 26.85 35.71
N THR A 89 24.10 27.03 35.61
CA THR A 89 23.18 25.99 35.15
C THR A 89 22.46 26.49 33.92
N TYR A 90 22.41 25.67 32.88
CA TYR A 90 21.65 25.95 31.68
C TYR A 90 20.71 24.80 31.35
N ARG A 91 19.58 25.14 30.75
CA ARG A 91 18.58 24.21 30.25
C ARG A 91 18.80 23.97 28.77
N SER A 92 18.77 22.71 28.37
CA SER A 92 18.72 22.26 26.98
C SER A 92 17.31 21.76 26.70
N GLU A 93 16.70 22.23 25.61
CA GLU A 93 15.44 21.71 25.08
C GLU A 93 15.65 21.29 23.63
N TRP A 94 15.32 20.05 23.34
CA TRP A 94 15.44 19.45 22.01
C TRP A 94 14.07 19.05 21.49
N ASP A 95 13.76 19.42 20.26
CA ASP A 95 12.58 18.97 19.50
C ASP A 95 13.04 18.20 18.26
N PHE A 96 12.75 16.90 18.22
CA PHE A 96 13.06 16.00 17.09
C PHE A 96 11.88 15.84 16.12
N GLY A 97 10.83 16.64 16.28
CA GLY A 97 9.59 16.61 15.49
C GLY A 97 8.66 15.46 15.86
N GLY A 98 7.36 15.60 15.57
CA GLY A 98 6.35 14.56 15.85
C GLY A 98 6.08 14.33 17.34
N GLY A 99 6.22 15.36 18.18
CA GLY A 99 6.03 15.28 19.63
C GLY A 99 7.18 14.62 20.39
N ARG A 100 8.34 14.46 19.73
CA ARG A 100 9.54 13.85 20.32
C ARG A 100 10.41 14.96 20.91
N GLU A 101 10.18 15.25 22.17
CA GLU A 101 10.86 16.34 22.89
C GLU A 101 11.72 15.80 24.04
N TRP A 102 12.88 16.44 24.26
CA TRP A 102 13.75 16.12 25.38
C TRP A 102 14.32 17.39 26.02
N GLY A 103 13.97 17.61 27.29
CA GLY A 103 14.48 18.72 28.10
C GLY A 103 15.29 18.24 29.30
N TYR A 104 16.41 18.89 29.59
CA TYR A 104 17.21 18.65 30.79
C TYR A 104 18.00 19.90 31.18
N SER A 105 18.43 19.99 32.45
CA SER A 105 19.33 21.05 32.93
C SER A 105 20.69 20.46 33.27
N THR A 106 21.76 21.20 32.97
CA THR A 106 23.14 20.82 33.29
C THR A 106 23.79 21.91 34.12
N THR A 107 24.39 21.52 35.25
CA THR A 107 25.21 22.40 36.09
C THR A 107 26.68 22.28 35.68
N VAL A 108 27.26 23.39 35.24
CA VAL A 108 28.58 23.47 34.60
C VAL A 108 29.57 24.22 35.50
N PRO A 109 30.65 23.56 35.96
CA PRO A 109 31.70 24.22 36.73
C PRO A 109 32.53 25.16 35.85
N LEU A 110 33.04 26.24 36.47
CA LEU A 110 33.97 27.17 35.84
C LEU A 110 35.38 27.03 36.44
N SER A 111 36.39 26.93 35.59
CA SER A 111 37.80 27.00 35.98
C SER A 111 38.36 28.40 35.72
N THR A 112 39.58 28.64 36.22
CA THR A 112 40.32 29.87 35.95
C THR A 112 41.57 29.51 35.16
N VAL A 113 41.67 30.04 33.94
CA VAL A 113 42.82 29.86 33.04
C VAL A 113 43.36 31.25 32.72
N ASP A 114 44.64 31.48 33.00
CA ASP A 114 45.32 32.77 32.78
C ASP A 114 44.57 33.98 33.38
N GLY A 115 44.00 33.80 34.58
CA GLY A 115 43.24 34.82 35.29
C GLY A 115 41.82 35.07 34.79
N SER A 116 41.39 34.41 33.70
CA SER A 116 40.03 34.51 33.13
C SER A 116 39.19 33.27 33.46
N ARG A 117 37.88 33.44 33.65
CA ARG A 117 36.98 32.30 33.80
C ARG A 117 36.82 31.55 32.48
N ARG A 118 36.78 30.22 32.56
CA ARG A 118 36.46 29.32 31.45
C ARG A 118 35.54 28.22 31.93
N VAL A 119 34.82 27.60 31.01
CA VAL A 119 34.08 26.36 31.28
C VAL A 119 35.10 25.26 31.60
N ALA A 120 34.97 24.65 32.78
CA ALA A 120 35.77 23.49 33.14
C ALA A 120 35.25 22.27 32.37
N TRP A 121 35.95 21.91 31.29
CA TRP A 121 35.44 21.02 30.27
C TRP A 121 35.41 19.56 30.74
N SER A 122 34.29 18.91 30.45
CA SER A 122 34.13 17.46 30.39
C SER A 122 32.92 17.17 29.50
N SER A 123 32.75 15.94 29.01
CA SER A 123 31.50 15.56 28.32
C SER A 123 30.26 15.78 29.21
N GLY A 124 30.42 15.77 30.53
CA GLY A 124 29.38 16.10 31.51
C GLY A 124 28.82 17.53 31.37
N VAL A 125 29.55 18.45 30.73
CA VAL A 125 29.07 19.80 30.38
C VAL A 125 27.91 19.73 29.38
N VAL A 126 27.91 18.75 28.47
CA VAL A 126 26.84 18.55 27.49
C VAL A 126 25.62 17.89 28.14
N HIS A 127 25.85 16.83 28.94
CA HIS A 127 24.82 16.15 29.73
C HIS A 127 25.49 15.38 30.88
N GLU A 128 25.00 15.52 32.11
CA GLU A 128 25.64 15.02 33.35
C GLU A 128 25.99 13.52 33.38
N ARG A 129 25.23 12.69 32.65
CA ARG A 129 25.47 11.24 32.55
C ARG A 129 26.58 10.84 31.58
N LEU A 130 27.11 11.75 30.75
CA LEU A 130 28.19 11.44 29.81
C LEU A 130 29.52 11.25 30.55
N ARG A 131 30.29 10.25 30.13
CA ARG A 131 31.68 10.01 30.56
C ARG A 131 32.66 10.68 29.58
N PRO A 132 33.93 10.88 29.97
CA PRO A 132 34.90 11.57 29.13
C PRO A 132 34.99 10.98 27.72
N GLY A 133 34.82 11.82 26.69
CA GLY A 133 34.89 11.42 25.29
C GLY A 133 33.56 10.93 24.69
N GLN A 134 32.51 10.76 25.49
CA GLN A 134 31.19 10.39 24.98
C GLN A 134 30.45 11.60 24.42
N ALA A 135 29.59 11.33 23.43
CA ALA A 135 28.71 12.31 22.78
C ALA A 135 27.26 11.80 22.77
N LEU A 136 26.31 12.65 22.35
CA LEU A 136 24.90 12.26 22.21
C LEU A 136 24.59 11.83 20.77
N GLN A 137 23.71 10.84 20.63
CA GLN A 137 23.12 10.43 19.36
C GLN A 137 21.61 10.28 19.50
N TYR A 138 20.86 10.80 18.53
CA TYR A 138 19.44 10.56 18.38
C TYR A 138 19.20 9.43 17.38
N THR A 139 18.29 8.52 17.71
CA THR A 139 17.86 7.46 16.79
C THR A 139 16.37 7.20 16.94
N THR A 140 15.76 6.68 15.89
CA THR A 140 14.39 6.15 15.95
C THR A 140 14.43 4.67 16.24
N VAL A 141 13.43 4.20 16.99
CA VAL A 141 13.24 2.78 17.28
C VAL A 141 12.13 2.29 16.36
N ALA A 142 12.50 1.44 15.40
CA ALA A 142 11.53 0.85 14.50
C ALA A 142 10.52 0.00 15.28
N ASP A 143 9.25 0.09 14.90
CA ASP A 143 8.24 -0.86 15.34
C ASP A 143 8.45 -2.20 14.60
N THR A 144 8.52 -3.30 15.34
CA THR A 144 8.82 -4.63 14.80
C THR A 144 7.59 -5.53 14.76
N ARG A 145 6.40 -4.97 15.00
CA ARG A 145 5.16 -5.73 14.96
C ARG A 145 4.88 -6.29 13.57
N SER A 146 4.49 -7.57 13.57
CA SER A 146 4.01 -8.28 12.40
C SER A 146 2.69 -7.68 11.89
N VAL A 147 2.45 -7.85 10.60
CA VAL A 147 1.12 -7.73 10.01
C VAL A 147 0.42 -9.08 10.13
N LEU A 148 -0.83 -9.07 10.58
CA LEU A 148 -1.63 -10.26 10.82
C LEU A 148 -2.59 -10.54 9.65
N ASP A 149 -2.91 -11.81 9.44
CA ASP A 149 -3.94 -12.27 8.50
C ASP A 149 -5.37 -12.18 9.10
N ALA A 150 -6.37 -12.61 8.33
CA ALA A 150 -7.77 -12.67 8.76
C ALA A 150 -7.98 -13.52 10.03
N ASN A 151 -7.11 -14.49 10.31
CA ASN A 151 -7.20 -15.41 11.44
C ASN A 151 -6.37 -14.92 12.65
N GLY A 152 -5.67 -13.79 12.54
CA GLY A 152 -4.81 -13.24 13.58
C GLY A 152 -3.41 -13.85 13.65
N MET A 153 -3.02 -14.64 12.65
CA MET A 153 -1.68 -15.20 12.51
C MET A 153 -0.77 -14.24 11.75
N ALA A 154 0.55 -14.33 11.92
CA ALA A 154 1.48 -13.48 11.21
C ALA A 154 1.44 -13.74 9.69
N LEU A 155 1.00 -12.74 8.93
CA LEU A 155 1.03 -12.71 7.47
C LEU A 155 2.39 -12.20 6.98
N MET A 156 2.87 -11.11 7.57
CA MET A 156 4.15 -10.49 7.24
C MET A 156 4.91 -10.09 8.50
N GLU A 157 6.23 -10.22 8.48
CA GLU A 157 7.10 -9.89 9.59
C GLU A 157 8.25 -8.99 9.14
N PRO A 158 8.71 -8.06 10.00
CA PRO A 158 9.93 -7.32 9.75
C PRO A 158 11.13 -8.26 9.84
N GLN A 159 11.83 -8.42 8.73
CA GLN A 159 12.99 -9.30 8.61
C GLN A 159 14.17 -8.52 8.08
N THR A 160 15.35 -8.79 8.61
CA THR A 160 16.58 -8.24 8.04
C THR A 160 16.86 -8.96 6.73
N VAL A 161 16.99 -8.20 5.65
CA VAL A 161 17.46 -8.69 4.35
C VAL A 161 18.80 -8.09 4.05
N THR A 162 19.63 -8.80 3.29
CA THR A 162 20.82 -8.22 2.67
C THR A 162 20.46 -7.75 1.28
N VAL A 163 20.51 -6.43 1.08
CA VAL A 163 20.40 -5.77 -0.20
C VAL A 163 21.76 -5.78 -0.87
N ILE A 164 21.81 -6.32 -2.08
CA ILE A 164 23.02 -6.52 -2.87
C ILE A 164 22.93 -5.57 -4.06
N ASP A 165 23.74 -4.51 -4.03
CA ASP A 165 23.87 -3.59 -5.15
C ASP A 165 25.21 -3.79 -5.85
N ALA A 166 25.23 -3.45 -7.13
CA ALA A 166 26.45 -3.37 -7.93
C ALA A 166 26.62 -1.98 -8.51
N GLU A 167 27.86 -1.52 -8.62
CA GLU A 167 28.18 -0.32 -9.40
C GLU A 167 27.85 -0.54 -10.88
N SER A 168 27.14 0.42 -11.48
CA SER A 168 26.70 0.30 -12.88
C SER A 168 27.89 0.19 -13.84
N ALA A 169 29.00 0.89 -13.56
CA ALA A 169 30.22 0.82 -14.36
C ALA A 169 30.86 -0.58 -14.35
N MET A 170 30.90 -1.24 -13.19
CA MET A 170 31.40 -2.62 -13.07
C MET A 170 30.56 -3.59 -13.92
N LEU A 171 29.24 -3.45 -13.87
CA LEU A 171 28.33 -4.27 -14.69
C LEU A 171 28.41 -3.97 -16.19
N ALA A 172 28.91 -2.81 -16.60
CA ALA A 172 29.10 -2.47 -18.00
C ALA A 172 30.38 -3.09 -18.57
N ASP A 173 31.48 -3.00 -17.82
CA ASP A 173 32.83 -3.19 -18.37
C ASP A 173 33.52 -4.51 -17.94
N ASP A 174 33.04 -5.18 -16.89
CA ASP A 174 33.69 -6.38 -16.34
C ASP A 174 32.88 -7.67 -16.59
N SER A 175 33.16 -8.32 -17.71
CA SER A 175 32.53 -9.60 -18.08
C SER A 175 32.78 -10.75 -17.09
N ALA A 176 33.93 -10.76 -16.42
CA ALA A 176 34.30 -11.83 -15.49
C ALA A 176 33.54 -11.67 -14.17
N THR A 177 33.49 -10.46 -13.63
CA THR A 177 32.72 -10.16 -12.41
C THR A 177 31.23 -10.37 -12.66
N ARG A 178 30.68 -9.95 -13.81
CA ARG A 178 29.28 -10.26 -14.18
C ARG A 178 28.98 -11.76 -14.16
N ALA A 179 29.87 -12.57 -14.73
CA ALA A 179 29.71 -14.03 -14.76
C ALA A 179 29.76 -14.61 -13.34
N ALA A 180 30.68 -14.14 -12.50
CA ALA A 180 30.80 -14.53 -11.10
C ALA A 180 29.54 -14.16 -10.29
N VAL A 181 29.08 -12.90 -10.39
CA VAL A 181 27.84 -12.42 -9.77
C VAL A 181 26.65 -13.28 -10.17
N THR A 182 26.48 -13.53 -11.46
CA THR A 182 25.37 -14.35 -11.97
C THR A 182 25.43 -15.78 -11.43
N ALA A 183 26.62 -16.39 -11.41
CA ALA A 183 26.80 -17.74 -10.90
C ALA A 183 26.56 -17.84 -9.39
N ILE A 184 27.03 -16.86 -8.62
CA ILE A 184 26.87 -16.83 -7.16
C ILE A 184 25.41 -16.59 -6.79
N LEU A 185 24.78 -15.53 -7.32
CA LEU A 185 23.38 -15.21 -7.05
C LEU A 185 22.42 -16.26 -7.60
N GLY A 186 22.76 -16.92 -8.72
CA GLY A 186 21.98 -18.02 -9.27
C GLY A 186 21.82 -19.23 -8.34
N ARG A 187 22.71 -19.40 -7.34
CA ARG A 187 22.56 -20.43 -6.29
C ARG A 187 21.49 -20.10 -5.26
N ALA A 188 21.29 -18.81 -4.96
CA ALA A 188 20.28 -18.34 -4.01
C ALA A 188 18.95 -17.99 -4.69
N VAL A 189 19.00 -17.52 -5.94
CA VAL A 189 17.86 -17.09 -6.74
C VAL A 189 17.84 -17.90 -8.03
N PRO A 190 17.08 -19.01 -8.09
CA PRO A 190 16.94 -19.79 -9.31
C PRO A 190 16.48 -18.95 -10.49
N GLY A 191 17.17 -19.05 -11.63
CA GLY A 191 16.85 -18.26 -12.83
C GLY A 191 17.32 -16.80 -12.77
N PHE A 192 18.14 -16.42 -11.79
CA PHE A 192 18.71 -15.08 -11.69
C PHE A 192 19.38 -14.65 -13.00
N ALA A 193 19.03 -13.45 -13.46
CA ALA A 193 19.65 -12.78 -14.57
C ALA A 193 19.99 -11.35 -14.15
N LEU A 194 21.13 -10.83 -14.64
CA LEU A 194 21.51 -9.46 -14.37
C LEU A 194 20.46 -8.49 -14.94
N PRO A 195 20.01 -7.51 -14.14
CA PRO A 195 19.12 -6.47 -14.62
C PRO A 195 19.80 -5.65 -15.73
N ARG A 196 18.99 -5.00 -16.57
CA ARG A 196 19.52 -4.02 -17.52
C ARG A 196 20.06 -2.82 -16.74
N THR A 197 21.28 -2.42 -17.06
CA THR A 197 21.94 -1.26 -16.46
C THR A 197 21.40 0.02 -17.09
N ASP A 198 20.97 0.96 -16.25
CA ASP A 198 20.74 2.34 -16.66
C ASP A 198 22.08 3.10 -16.58
N PRO A 199 22.60 3.66 -17.70
CA PRO A 199 23.84 4.43 -17.70
C PRO A 199 23.82 5.67 -16.78
N SER A 200 22.63 6.16 -16.41
CA SER A 200 22.46 7.31 -15.52
C SER A 200 22.47 6.95 -14.04
N SER A 201 22.31 5.66 -13.68
CA SER A 201 22.35 5.22 -12.28
C SER A 201 23.79 4.90 -11.87
N GLU A 202 24.21 5.32 -10.69
CA GLU A 202 25.53 4.95 -10.14
C GLU A 202 25.56 3.48 -9.69
N ARG A 203 24.42 2.96 -9.24
CA ARG A 203 24.26 1.61 -8.69
C ARG A 203 23.00 0.94 -9.21
N VAL A 204 23.03 -0.38 -9.28
CA VAL A 204 21.89 -1.21 -9.66
C VAL A 204 21.64 -2.24 -8.56
N ASN A 205 20.39 -2.33 -8.10
CA ASN A 205 19.99 -3.39 -7.20
C ASN A 205 19.98 -4.72 -7.95
N LEU A 206 20.76 -5.68 -7.47
CA LEU A 206 20.81 -7.02 -8.05
C LEU A 206 19.78 -7.93 -7.39
N ALA A 207 19.74 -7.95 -6.06
CA ALA A 207 18.84 -8.77 -5.28
C ALA A 207 18.64 -8.21 -3.87
N SER A 208 17.55 -8.63 -3.24
CA SER A 208 17.33 -8.49 -1.80
C SER A 208 17.05 -9.88 -1.25
N LEU A 209 17.96 -10.41 -0.43
CA LEU A 209 17.93 -11.79 0.04
C LEU A 209 17.68 -11.84 1.54
N ARG A 210 16.91 -12.83 2.00
CA ARG A 210 16.79 -13.10 3.45
C ARG A 210 18.14 -13.59 3.99
N GLN A 211 18.38 -13.43 5.28
CA GLN A 211 19.67 -13.78 5.90
C GLN A 211 20.06 -15.24 5.65
N GLU A 212 19.09 -16.15 5.68
CA GLU A 212 19.29 -17.58 5.42
C GLU A 212 19.66 -17.89 3.96
N ASP A 213 19.24 -17.07 3.00
CA ASP A 213 19.53 -17.27 1.57
C ASP A 213 20.89 -16.66 1.20
N VAL A 214 21.27 -15.55 1.84
CA VAL A 214 22.56 -14.90 1.59
C VAL A 214 23.70 -15.52 2.39
N ALA A 215 23.45 -16.06 3.59
CA ALA A 215 24.50 -16.58 4.46
C ALA A 215 25.47 -17.58 3.78
N PRO A 216 25.02 -18.52 2.92
CA PRO A 216 25.91 -19.44 2.22
C PRO A 216 26.81 -18.77 1.17
N ILE A 217 26.42 -17.61 0.64
CA ILE A 217 27.07 -16.94 -0.49
C ILE A 217 27.70 -15.58 -0.13
N ARG A 218 27.42 -15.03 1.05
CA ARG A 218 27.82 -13.69 1.49
C ARG A 218 29.32 -13.47 1.37
N ALA A 219 30.12 -14.39 1.92
CA ALA A 219 31.57 -14.27 1.91
C ALA A 219 32.14 -14.24 0.49
N GLU A 220 31.54 -14.98 -0.46
CA GLU A 220 31.96 -14.93 -1.86
C GLU A 220 31.57 -13.59 -2.51
N LEU A 221 30.37 -13.08 -2.23
CA LEU A 221 29.92 -11.77 -2.72
C LEU A 221 30.81 -10.63 -2.20
N GLU A 222 31.22 -10.65 -0.94
CA GLU A 222 32.08 -9.63 -0.32
C GLU A 222 33.49 -9.58 -0.92
N THR A 223 33.92 -10.63 -1.63
CA THR A 223 35.21 -10.62 -2.36
C THR A 223 35.14 -9.97 -3.73
N LEU A 224 33.93 -9.74 -4.28
CA LEU A 224 33.77 -9.19 -5.62
C LEU A 224 33.84 -7.65 -5.59
N PRO A 225 34.74 -7.04 -6.37
CA PRO A 225 34.86 -5.58 -6.43
C PRO A 225 33.60 -4.95 -7.03
N GLY A 226 33.21 -3.79 -6.50
CA GLY A 226 32.04 -3.05 -6.97
C GLY A 226 30.68 -3.61 -6.51
N LEU A 227 30.67 -4.67 -5.69
CA LEU A 227 29.47 -5.09 -4.95
C LEU A 227 29.41 -4.42 -3.59
N HIS A 228 28.19 -4.15 -3.17
CA HIS A 228 27.90 -3.49 -1.91
C HIS A 228 26.73 -4.21 -1.24
N LEU A 229 26.99 -4.76 -0.06
CA LEU A 229 26.01 -5.49 0.72
C LEU A 229 25.59 -4.62 1.90
N SER A 230 24.29 -4.39 2.05
CA SER A 230 23.75 -3.65 3.18
C SER A 230 22.60 -4.42 3.81
N ASP A 231 22.61 -4.53 5.14
CA ASP A 231 21.51 -5.14 5.87
C ASP A 231 20.43 -4.11 6.15
N GLN A 232 19.19 -4.45 5.79
CA GLN A 232 18.04 -3.56 5.87
C GLN A 232 16.84 -4.32 6.44
N LEU A 233 16.09 -3.68 7.33
CA LEU A 233 14.82 -4.23 7.80
C LEU A 233 13.75 -4.06 6.70
N ARG A 234 13.09 -5.15 6.31
CA ARG A 234 12.00 -5.15 5.33
C ARG A 234 10.84 -5.97 5.85
N LEU A 235 9.61 -5.48 5.63
CA LEU A 235 8.42 -6.27 5.90
C LEU A 235 8.22 -7.30 4.77
N LEU A 236 8.35 -8.58 5.10
CA LEU A 236 8.23 -9.70 4.17
C LEU A 236 7.11 -10.64 4.61
N THR A 237 6.48 -11.32 3.66
CA THR A 237 5.55 -12.41 3.97
C THR A 237 6.26 -13.50 4.76
N VAL A 238 5.56 -14.07 5.75
CA VAL A 238 6.05 -15.24 6.49
C VAL A 238 6.12 -16.44 5.55
N ASP A 239 5.05 -16.65 4.79
CA ASP A 239 5.01 -17.62 3.71
C ASP A 239 5.63 -17.04 2.42
N ARG A 240 6.73 -17.64 1.96
CA ARG A 240 7.43 -17.24 0.73
C ARG A 240 6.62 -17.55 -0.53
N GLN A 241 5.67 -18.48 -0.47
CA GLN A 241 4.82 -18.86 -1.60
C GLN A 241 3.57 -17.97 -1.71
N LEU A 242 3.26 -17.18 -0.68
CA LEU A 242 2.11 -16.27 -0.74
C LEU A 242 2.44 -15.09 -1.67
N THR A 243 1.82 -15.11 -2.84
CA THR A 243 1.86 -14.03 -3.82
C THR A 243 0.50 -13.35 -3.89
N SER A 244 0.49 -12.03 -3.95
CA SER A 244 -0.71 -11.24 -4.22
C SER A 244 -0.34 -9.79 -4.55
N PRO A 245 -1.05 -9.14 -5.50
CA PRO A 245 -0.89 -7.71 -5.76
C PRO A 245 -1.10 -6.82 -4.52
N VAL A 246 -1.87 -7.27 -3.52
CA VAL A 246 -2.18 -6.44 -2.33
C VAL A 246 -1.02 -6.34 -1.34
N VAL A 247 -0.01 -7.23 -1.43
CA VAL A 247 1.13 -7.26 -0.50
C VAL A 247 1.91 -5.94 -0.51
N ALA A 248 2.01 -5.29 -1.68
CA ALA A 248 2.67 -3.99 -1.79
C ALA A 248 1.94 -2.91 -0.98
N GLY A 249 0.62 -2.79 -1.13
CA GLY A 249 -0.17 -1.80 -0.40
C GLY A 249 -0.25 -2.09 1.11
N ILE A 250 -0.22 -3.36 1.53
CA ILE A 250 -0.07 -3.73 2.95
C ILE A 250 1.27 -3.22 3.49
N ARG A 251 2.36 -3.41 2.75
CA ARG A 251 3.69 -2.92 3.14
C ARG A 251 3.73 -1.40 3.24
N GLU A 252 3.21 -0.69 2.24
CA GLU A 252 3.13 0.78 2.27
C GLU A 252 2.32 1.28 3.47
N THR A 253 1.20 0.60 3.80
CA THR A 253 0.39 0.92 4.97
C THR A 253 1.17 0.70 6.27
N TRP A 254 1.92 -0.39 6.36
CA TRP A 254 2.79 -0.67 7.50
C TRP A 254 3.88 0.40 7.61
N GLU A 255 4.62 0.68 6.54
CA GLU A 255 5.68 1.69 6.51
C GLU A 255 5.18 3.10 6.88
N ALA A 256 3.98 3.49 6.43
CA ALA A 256 3.36 4.74 6.84
C ALA A 256 3.08 4.77 8.35
N ARG A 257 2.53 3.69 8.92
CA ARG A 257 2.33 3.58 10.38
C ARG A 257 3.65 3.58 11.16
N GLN A 258 4.74 3.05 10.59
CA GLN A 258 6.06 3.10 11.23
C GLN A 258 6.55 4.53 11.42
N GLN A 259 6.33 5.41 10.44
CA GLN A 259 6.78 6.80 10.53
C GLN A 259 6.06 7.56 11.66
N ASP A 260 4.76 7.26 11.85
CA ASP A 260 3.92 7.92 12.85
C ASP A 260 4.07 7.32 14.25
N SER A 261 4.47 6.05 14.36
CA SER A 261 4.53 5.32 15.62
C SER A 261 5.93 4.88 16.05
N ALA A 262 6.98 5.26 15.32
CA ALA A 262 8.35 4.96 15.72
C ALA A 262 8.64 5.50 17.13
N GLY A 263 9.25 4.64 17.95
CA GLY A 263 9.88 5.09 19.18
C GLY A 263 11.09 5.96 18.85
N TRP A 264 11.72 6.50 19.87
CA TRP A 264 12.93 7.29 19.71
C TRP A 264 13.81 7.13 20.93
N ARG A 265 15.10 7.34 20.75
CA ARG A 265 16.09 7.32 21.83
C ARG A 265 17.10 8.41 21.62
N VAL A 266 17.47 9.07 22.72
CA VAL A 266 18.74 9.79 22.80
C VAL A 266 19.70 8.97 23.63
N GLN A 267 20.88 8.71 23.09
CA GLN A 267 21.84 7.75 23.63
C GLN A 267 23.21 8.39 23.80
N ALA A 268 23.96 7.91 24.78
CA ALA A 268 25.38 8.20 24.92
C ALA A 268 26.18 7.24 24.03
N VAL A 269 27.08 7.77 23.22
CA VAL A 269 27.92 7.00 22.30
C VAL A 269 29.41 7.28 22.49
N GLU A 270 30.23 6.25 22.29
CA GLU A 270 31.69 6.38 22.21
C GLU A 270 32.13 6.98 20.86
N ARG A 271 33.44 7.22 20.70
CA ARG A 271 34.00 7.75 19.44
C ARG A 271 33.86 6.80 18.26
N ASP A 272 33.80 5.48 18.49
CA ASP A 272 33.58 4.47 17.45
C ASP A 272 32.09 4.27 17.12
N GLY A 273 31.20 5.04 17.74
CA GLY A 273 29.74 4.93 17.56
C GLY A 273 29.08 3.85 18.42
N SER A 274 29.83 3.12 19.26
CA SER A 274 29.24 2.14 20.16
C SER A 274 28.31 2.81 21.19
N ILE A 275 27.13 2.22 21.39
CA ILE A 275 26.10 2.71 22.30
C ILE A 275 26.43 2.29 23.73
N VAL A 276 26.51 3.25 24.63
CA VAL A 276 26.82 3.03 26.06
C VAL A 276 25.56 2.98 26.91
N GLY A 277 24.55 3.78 26.56
CA GLY A 277 23.28 3.78 27.29
C GLY A 277 22.26 4.78 26.73
N THR A 278 20.99 4.56 27.07
CA THR A 278 19.88 5.43 26.69
C THR A 278 19.63 6.49 27.77
N LEU A 279 19.55 7.75 27.35
CA LEU A 279 19.33 8.90 28.21
C LEU A 279 17.87 9.38 28.19
N ALA A 280 17.21 9.30 27.04
CA ALA A 280 15.82 9.70 26.87
C ALA A 280 15.13 8.93 25.75
N GLY A 281 13.81 9.10 25.66
CA GLY A 281 12.97 8.47 24.67
C GLY A 281 12.21 7.25 25.20
N GLY A 282 11.58 6.52 24.28
CA GLY A 282 10.72 5.39 24.57
C GLY A 282 10.57 4.47 23.37
N ASP A 283 10.14 3.24 23.63
CA ASP A 283 9.76 2.32 22.57
C ASP A 283 8.52 2.84 21.82
N PRO A 284 8.27 2.36 20.58
CA PRO A 284 7.03 2.66 19.86
C PRO A 284 5.80 2.56 20.77
N PRO A 285 4.84 3.50 20.71
CA PRO A 285 3.60 3.36 21.47
C PRO A 285 2.94 2.01 21.17
N HIS A 286 2.28 1.43 22.17
CA HIS A 286 1.51 0.19 22.03
C HIS A 286 0.25 0.39 21.16
N GLY A 287 0.41 0.73 19.88
CA GLY A 287 -0.60 0.55 18.84
C GLY A 287 -0.97 -0.93 18.61
N THR A 288 -2.07 -1.14 17.91
CA THR A 288 -2.49 -2.47 17.45
C THR A 288 -1.70 -2.85 16.20
N ALA A 289 -1.26 -4.10 16.13
CA ALA A 289 -0.72 -4.67 14.90
C ALA A 289 -1.72 -4.46 13.75
N ILE A 290 -1.24 -4.20 12.55
CA ILE A 290 -2.10 -4.18 11.36
C ILE A 290 -2.67 -5.58 11.21
N ARG A 291 -3.99 -5.72 11.24
CA ARG A 291 -4.68 -6.94 10.88
C ARG A 291 -5.30 -6.76 9.51
N THR A 292 -5.01 -7.67 8.60
CA THR A 292 -5.58 -7.69 7.25
C THR A 292 -6.81 -8.59 7.22
N THR A 293 -7.56 -8.50 6.13
CA THR A 293 -8.71 -9.37 5.84
C THR A 293 -8.35 -10.55 4.95
N LEU A 294 -7.10 -10.60 4.48
CA LEU A 294 -6.61 -11.65 3.60
C LEU A 294 -6.63 -13.00 4.34
N ASP A 295 -7.21 -14.02 3.72
CA ASP A 295 -7.14 -15.40 4.22
C ASP A 295 -6.07 -16.16 3.43
N PRO A 296 -4.95 -16.58 4.06
CA PRO A 296 -3.87 -17.26 3.34
C PRO A 296 -4.30 -18.57 2.68
N ARG A 297 -5.25 -19.33 3.27
CA ARG A 297 -5.76 -20.55 2.64
C ARG A 297 -6.51 -20.23 1.36
N ILE A 298 -7.40 -19.23 1.39
CA ILE A 298 -8.17 -18.80 0.21
C ILE A 298 -7.23 -18.20 -0.83
N GLN A 299 -6.26 -17.37 -0.43
CA GLN A 299 -5.26 -16.79 -1.32
C GLN A 299 -4.45 -17.85 -2.06
N HIS A 300 -3.98 -18.89 -1.36
CA HIS A 300 -3.26 -20.00 -1.96
C HIS A 300 -4.10 -20.81 -2.95
N LEU A 301 -5.38 -21.01 -2.64
CA LEU A 301 -6.30 -21.69 -3.56
C LEU A 301 -6.56 -20.85 -4.81
N ALA A 302 -6.77 -19.55 -4.64
CA ALA A 302 -6.94 -18.62 -5.75
C ALA A 302 -5.69 -18.55 -6.63
N GLN A 303 -4.49 -18.48 -6.03
CA GLN A 303 -3.23 -18.43 -6.75
C GLN A 303 -2.99 -19.71 -7.56
N ARG A 304 -3.12 -20.88 -6.93
CA ARG A 304 -2.99 -22.16 -7.65
C ARG A 304 -3.99 -22.29 -8.80
N ALA A 305 -5.20 -21.73 -8.65
CA ALA A 305 -6.20 -21.77 -9.70
C ALA A 305 -5.79 -20.92 -10.91
N VAL A 306 -5.36 -19.67 -10.72
CA VAL A 306 -4.93 -18.80 -11.83
C VAL A 306 -3.64 -19.29 -12.49
N ASP A 307 -2.76 -19.96 -11.74
CA ASP A 307 -1.51 -20.54 -12.27
C ASP A 307 -1.74 -21.76 -13.17
N THR A 308 -2.95 -22.32 -13.22
CA THR A 308 -3.29 -23.38 -14.19
C THR A 308 -3.43 -22.87 -15.62
N GLU A 309 -3.53 -21.56 -15.80
CA GLU A 309 -3.66 -20.90 -17.10
C GLU A 309 -2.36 -20.15 -17.44
N HIS A 310 -1.94 -20.24 -18.71
CA HIS A 310 -0.69 -19.65 -19.20
C HIS A 310 -0.88 -18.20 -19.67
N ARG A 311 -2.11 -17.85 -20.06
CA ARG A 311 -2.52 -16.47 -20.40
C ARG A 311 -2.73 -15.66 -19.13
N ALA A 312 -2.61 -14.33 -19.24
CA ALA A 312 -2.83 -13.43 -18.13
C ALA A 312 -4.22 -13.65 -17.49
N SER A 313 -4.22 -14.10 -16.23
CA SER A 313 -5.42 -14.49 -15.51
C SER A 313 -5.46 -13.90 -14.11
N ALA A 314 -6.65 -13.54 -13.65
CA ALA A 314 -6.87 -12.93 -12.34
C ALA A 314 -8.13 -13.48 -11.67
N LEU A 315 -8.10 -13.57 -10.35
CA LEU A 315 -9.22 -13.95 -9.49
C LEU A 315 -9.26 -13.03 -8.27
N VAL A 316 -10.42 -12.40 -8.04
CA VAL A 316 -10.68 -11.62 -6.82
C VAL A 316 -11.82 -12.28 -6.05
N ALA A 317 -11.64 -12.49 -4.76
CA ALA A 317 -12.65 -13.06 -3.86
C ALA A 317 -12.86 -12.14 -2.66
N LEU A 318 -14.13 -11.86 -2.37
CA LEU A 318 -14.60 -11.00 -1.30
C LEU A 318 -15.54 -11.79 -0.38
N ASP A 319 -15.56 -11.42 0.89
CA ASP A 319 -16.67 -11.73 1.78
C ASP A 319 -17.83 -10.80 1.42
N ALA A 320 -18.93 -11.36 0.91
CA ALA A 320 -20.03 -10.59 0.39
C ALA A 320 -20.68 -9.68 1.45
N SER A 321 -20.87 -10.22 2.67
CA SER A 321 -21.52 -9.52 3.78
C SER A 321 -20.74 -8.31 4.30
N THR A 322 -19.41 -8.34 4.21
CA THR A 322 -18.55 -7.33 4.84
C THR A 322 -17.69 -6.53 3.88
N GLY A 323 -17.54 -6.98 2.62
CA GLY A 323 -16.61 -6.38 1.66
C GLY A 323 -15.15 -6.69 1.95
N GLN A 324 -14.87 -7.57 2.91
CA GLN A 324 -13.51 -7.97 3.24
C GLN A 324 -12.86 -8.68 2.05
N VAL A 325 -11.66 -8.24 1.68
CA VAL A 325 -10.87 -8.85 0.62
C VAL A 325 -10.26 -10.14 1.16
N LEU A 326 -10.78 -11.29 0.69
CA LEU A 326 -10.33 -12.62 1.13
C LEU A 326 -9.10 -13.08 0.33
N ALA A 327 -9.10 -12.83 -0.98
CA ALA A 327 -8.01 -13.16 -1.88
C ALA A 327 -7.99 -12.27 -3.13
N VAL A 328 -6.78 -11.96 -3.60
CA VAL A 328 -6.50 -11.30 -4.88
C VAL A 328 -5.34 -12.05 -5.51
N ALA A 329 -5.62 -12.86 -6.52
CA ALA A 329 -4.64 -13.68 -7.21
C ALA A 329 -4.53 -13.26 -8.68
N GLN A 330 -3.31 -13.34 -9.21
CA GLN A 330 -3.05 -13.24 -10.63
C GLN A 330 -1.77 -14.00 -10.95
N ASN A 331 -1.65 -14.53 -12.17
CA ASN A 331 -0.51 -15.36 -12.56
C ASN A 331 0.66 -14.55 -13.12
N GLU A 332 1.79 -15.22 -13.39
CA GLU A 332 3.02 -14.57 -13.89
C GLU A 332 2.80 -13.80 -15.22
N ALA A 333 1.89 -14.28 -16.08
CA ALA A 333 1.56 -13.59 -17.31
C ALA A 333 0.82 -12.27 -17.05
N ALA A 334 -0.06 -12.23 -16.04
CA ALA A 334 -0.76 -11.03 -15.61
C ALA A 334 0.15 -10.03 -14.91
N ASP A 335 1.10 -10.50 -14.09
CA ASP A 335 2.05 -9.64 -13.36
C ASP A 335 2.85 -8.71 -14.30
N LYS A 336 3.12 -9.14 -15.52
CA LYS A 336 3.81 -8.35 -16.57
C LYS A 336 3.03 -7.10 -16.98
N SER A 337 1.73 -7.04 -16.70
CA SER A 337 0.84 -5.91 -16.99
C SER A 337 0.44 -5.12 -15.74
N GLY A 338 1.06 -5.39 -14.59
CA GLY A 338 0.72 -4.77 -13.31
C GLY A 338 -0.49 -5.44 -12.62
N PRO A 339 -1.17 -4.76 -11.68
CA PRO A 339 -2.22 -5.36 -10.85
C PRO A 339 -3.57 -5.45 -11.58
N ILE A 340 -3.63 -6.22 -12.68
CA ILE A 340 -4.85 -6.30 -13.51
C ILE A 340 -6.06 -6.81 -12.71
N ALA A 341 -5.85 -7.59 -11.64
CA ALA A 341 -6.91 -8.03 -10.73
C ALA A 341 -7.65 -6.85 -10.07
N LEU A 342 -6.96 -5.74 -9.80
CA LEU A 342 -7.48 -4.60 -9.04
C LEU A 342 -7.81 -3.38 -9.92
N THR A 343 -7.04 -3.16 -10.98
CA THR A 343 -7.14 -1.93 -11.80
C THR A 343 -7.21 -2.18 -13.30
N GLY A 344 -7.09 -3.43 -13.75
CA GLY A 344 -7.14 -3.78 -15.17
C GLY A 344 -8.56 -3.61 -15.70
N LEU A 345 -8.76 -2.78 -16.72
CA LEU A 345 -10.07 -2.49 -17.29
C LEU A 345 -10.29 -3.25 -18.59
N TYR A 346 -11.33 -4.08 -18.62
CA TYR A 346 -11.69 -4.89 -19.78
C TYR A 346 -13.20 -4.83 -20.01
N PRO A 347 -13.66 -5.02 -21.26
CA PRO A 347 -15.09 -5.21 -21.52
C PRO A 347 -15.63 -6.40 -20.69
N PRO A 348 -16.70 -6.22 -19.88
CA PRO A 348 -17.22 -7.26 -19.00
C PRO A 348 -17.95 -8.38 -19.75
N GLY A 349 -18.31 -8.14 -21.02
CA GLY A 349 -19.09 -9.07 -21.83
C GLY A 349 -20.39 -9.49 -21.13
N SER A 350 -20.80 -10.73 -21.35
CA SER A 350 -22.09 -11.23 -20.86
C SER A 350 -22.25 -11.28 -19.33
N THR A 351 -21.20 -11.03 -18.54
CA THR A 351 -21.37 -10.85 -17.09
C THR A 351 -22.17 -9.58 -16.77
N PHE A 352 -22.06 -8.55 -17.62
CA PHE A 352 -22.80 -7.28 -17.51
C PHE A 352 -24.32 -7.45 -17.67
N LYS A 353 -24.78 -8.59 -18.23
CA LYS A 353 -26.21 -8.90 -18.33
C LYS A 353 -26.89 -9.00 -16.96
N THR A 354 -26.14 -9.19 -15.88
CA THR A 354 -26.65 -9.06 -14.50
C THR A 354 -27.22 -7.67 -14.25
N ILE A 355 -26.47 -6.63 -14.62
CA ILE A 355 -26.86 -5.21 -14.53
C ILE A 355 -28.01 -4.92 -15.50
N THR A 356 -27.91 -5.34 -16.77
CA THR A 356 -28.97 -5.14 -17.76
C THR A 356 -30.30 -5.76 -17.32
N THR A 357 -30.25 -6.99 -16.78
CA THR A 357 -31.43 -7.70 -16.30
C THR A 357 -32.04 -6.99 -15.09
N MET A 358 -31.23 -6.56 -14.13
CA MET A 358 -31.73 -5.80 -12.98
C MET A 358 -32.39 -4.48 -13.41
N ALA A 359 -31.78 -3.74 -14.35
CA ALA A 359 -32.35 -2.50 -14.87
C ALA A 359 -33.73 -2.75 -15.52
N ALA A 360 -33.88 -3.85 -16.28
CA ALA A 360 -35.13 -4.21 -16.92
C ALA A 360 -36.22 -4.64 -15.91
N LEU A 361 -35.84 -5.39 -14.86
CA LEU A 361 -36.74 -5.76 -13.75
C LEU A 361 -37.20 -4.50 -13.01
N ARG A 362 -36.27 -3.62 -12.63
CA ARG A 362 -36.56 -2.35 -11.94
C ARG A 362 -37.47 -1.44 -12.74
N ALA A 363 -37.28 -1.36 -14.06
CA ALA A 363 -38.15 -0.59 -14.95
C ALA A 363 -39.57 -1.18 -15.10
N GLY A 364 -39.83 -2.38 -14.57
CA GLY A 364 -41.09 -3.09 -14.74
C GLY A 364 -41.33 -3.55 -16.18
N ALA A 365 -40.27 -3.58 -17.01
CA ALA A 365 -40.38 -3.97 -18.42
C ALA A 365 -40.64 -5.48 -18.57
N VAL A 366 -40.12 -6.27 -17.63
CA VAL A 366 -40.21 -7.74 -17.56
C VAL A 366 -40.14 -8.20 -16.11
N ASN A 367 -40.55 -9.45 -15.88
CA ASN A 367 -40.25 -10.24 -14.68
C ASN A 367 -39.53 -11.54 -15.09
N ALA A 368 -39.10 -12.36 -14.12
CA ALA A 368 -38.33 -13.58 -14.39
C ALA A 368 -39.02 -14.59 -15.33
N ASP A 369 -40.35 -14.69 -15.25
CA ASP A 369 -41.17 -15.63 -16.04
C ASP A 369 -41.67 -15.04 -17.36
N SER A 370 -41.37 -13.77 -17.63
CA SER A 370 -41.80 -13.09 -18.86
C SER A 370 -41.24 -13.83 -20.07
N THR A 371 -42.13 -14.20 -20.99
CA THR A 371 -41.74 -14.85 -22.25
C THR A 371 -41.07 -13.83 -23.17
N VAL A 372 -39.78 -14.03 -23.42
CA VAL A 372 -38.93 -13.20 -24.26
C VAL A 372 -38.46 -13.97 -25.47
N ASP A 373 -38.15 -13.25 -26.54
CA ASP A 373 -37.60 -13.83 -27.75
C ASP A 373 -36.07 -13.92 -27.63
N CYS A 374 -35.52 -15.06 -28.03
CA CYS A 374 -34.09 -15.31 -28.11
C CYS A 374 -33.71 -15.95 -29.47
N PRO A 375 -33.89 -15.22 -30.58
CA PRO A 375 -33.47 -15.69 -31.90
C PRO A 375 -31.94 -15.70 -32.00
N GLY A 376 -31.40 -16.53 -32.90
CA GLY A 376 -29.96 -16.61 -33.18
C GLY A 376 -29.31 -15.29 -33.58
N THR A 377 -30.05 -14.45 -34.30
CA THR A 377 -29.64 -13.07 -34.59
C THR A 377 -30.83 -12.13 -34.52
N ALA A 378 -30.59 -10.86 -34.19
CA ALA A 378 -31.61 -9.82 -34.21
C ALA A 378 -31.04 -8.51 -34.77
N ASN A 379 -31.85 -7.79 -35.56
CA ASN A 379 -31.58 -6.41 -35.91
C ASN A 379 -32.44 -5.50 -35.02
N ILE A 380 -31.79 -4.73 -34.15
CA ILE A 380 -32.44 -3.90 -33.13
C ILE A 380 -32.00 -2.46 -33.39
N GLU A 381 -32.95 -1.60 -33.77
CA GLU A 381 -32.68 -0.18 -34.05
C GLU A 381 -31.52 0.05 -35.05
N GLY A 382 -31.43 -0.82 -36.06
CA GLY A 382 -30.40 -0.78 -37.10
C GLY A 382 -29.08 -1.48 -36.76
N ARG A 383 -28.95 -2.04 -35.55
CA ARG A 383 -27.78 -2.84 -35.14
C ARG A 383 -28.09 -4.34 -35.16
N ARG A 384 -27.39 -5.09 -36.02
CA ARG A 384 -27.46 -6.56 -36.07
C ARG A 384 -26.56 -7.22 -35.01
N ILE A 385 -27.14 -7.87 -34.01
CA ILE A 385 -26.40 -8.62 -32.99
C ILE A 385 -26.66 -10.13 -33.10
N PRO A 386 -25.61 -10.97 -33.05
CA PRO A 386 -25.75 -12.42 -32.94
C PRO A 386 -25.72 -12.88 -31.47
N ASN A 387 -26.34 -14.02 -31.20
CA ASN A 387 -25.96 -14.86 -30.06
C ASN A 387 -24.63 -15.57 -30.37
N GLU A 388 -23.93 -16.05 -29.34
CA GLU A 388 -22.75 -16.91 -29.52
C GLU A 388 -23.13 -18.14 -30.38
N ASP A 389 -22.32 -18.46 -31.39
CA ASP A 389 -22.61 -19.49 -32.40
C ASP A 389 -24.01 -19.39 -33.06
N GLU A 390 -24.62 -18.20 -33.06
CA GLU A 390 -25.99 -17.93 -33.52
C GLU A 390 -27.05 -18.86 -32.92
N PHE A 391 -26.89 -19.33 -31.66
CA PHE A 391 -27.88 -20.22 -31.04
C PHE A 391 -29.28 -19.58 -30.94
N ASP A 392 -30.32 -20.37 -31.16
CA ASP A 392 -31.72 -19.92 -31.14
C ASP A 392 -32.53 -20.74 -30.13
N LEU A 393 -33.15 -20.07 -29.15
CA LEU A 393 -34.05 -20.71 -28.17
C LEU A 393 -35.53 -20.45 -28.47
N GLY A 394 -35.84 -19.70 -29.52
CA GLY A 394 -37.19 -19.27 -29.86
C GLY A 394 -37.75 -18.31 -28.82
N ARG A 395 -38.85 -18.71 -28.17
CA ARG A 395 -39.49 -17.94 -27.10
C ARG A 395 -39.39 -18.70 -25.79
N VAL A 396 -38.69 -18.13 -24.81
CA VAL A 396 -38.43 -18.75 -23.51
C VAL A 396 -38.67 -17.75 -22.38
N PRO A 397 -38.86 -18.18 -21.13
CA PRO A 397 -38.82 -17.29 -19.99
C PRO A 397 -37.50 -16.52 -19.89
N LEU A 398 -37.54 -15.30 -19.32
CA LEU A 398 -36.36 -14.46 -19.12
C LEU A 398 -35.25 -15.17 -18.34
N HIS A 399 -35.61 -15.93 -17.30
CA HIS A 399 -34.62 -16.68 -16.52
C HIS A 399 -33.80 -17.67 -17.38
N THR A 400 -34.43 -18.32 -18.35
CA THR A 400 -33.77 -19.23 -19.30
C THR A 400 -32.95 -18.46 -20.34
N ALA A 401 -33.47 -17.36 -20.89
CA ALA A 401 -32.70 -16.51 -21.80
C ALA A 401 -31.43 -15.95 -21.14
N PHE A 402 -31.52 -15.57 -19.85
CA PHE A 402 -30.37 -15.15 -19.06
C PHE A 402 -29.38 -16.30 -18.84
N ALA A 403 -29.86 -17.48 -18.43
CA ALA A 403 -29.04 -18.65 -18.12
C ALA A 403 -28.23 -19.14 -19.32
N HIS A 404 -28.81 -19.07 -20.52
CA HIS A 404 -28.13 -19.38 -21.79
C HIS A 404 -27.44 -18.16 -22.42
N SER A 405 -27.38 -17.03 -21.71
CA SER A 405 -26.64 -15.84 -22.13
C SER A 405 -27.11 -15.23 -23.47
N CYS A 406 -28.41 -15.10 -23.68
CA CYS A 406 -28.97 -14.56 -24.94
C CYS A 406 -28.64 -13.08 -25.15
N ASN A 407 -27.85 -12.74 -26.18
CA ASN A 407 -27.53 -11.36 -26.57
C ASN A 407 -28.76 -10.65 -27.12
N THR A 408 -29.52 -11.34 -27.99
CA THR A 408 -30.66 -10.74 -28.69
C THR A 408 -31.78 -10.32 -27.75
N THR A 409 -32.04 -11.09 -26.69
CA THR A 409 -32.96 -10.71 -25.61
C THR A 409 -32.47 -9.45 -24.90
N MET A 410 -31.21 -9.41 -24.47
CA MET A 410 -30.67 -8.30 -23.66
C MET A 410 -30.62 -6.99 -24.44
N GLY A 411 -30.22 -7.04 -25.71
CA GLY A 411 -30.25 -5.88 -26.59
C GLY A 411 -31.66 -5.32 -26.75
N ARG A 412 -32.70 -6.18 -26.83
CA ARG A 412 -34.11 -5.75 -26.95
C ARG A 412 -34.62 -5.11 -25.66
N LEU A 413 -34.25 -5.66 -24.51
CA LEU A 413 -34.61 -5.07 -23.22
C LEU A 413 -34.00 -3.67 -23.06
N ALA A 414 -32.72 -3.52 -23.40
CA ALA A 414 -32.00 -2.29 -23.18
C ALA A 414 -32.44 -1.12 -24.06
N VAL A 415 -32.88 -1.35 -25.30
CA VAL A 415 -33.33 -0.22 -26.16
C VAL A 415 -34.58 0.48 -25.63
N GLY A 416 -35.40 -0.21 -24.82
CA GLY A 416 -36.55 0.37 -24.12
C GLY A 416 -36.20 1.14 -22.85
N LEU A 417 -34.95 1.09 -22.39
CA LEU A 417 -34.50 1.78 -21.18
C LEU A 417 -33.98 3.20 -21.49
N PRO A 418 -34.03 4.12 -20.49
CA PRO A 418 -33.34 5.40 -20.55
C PRO A 418 -31.84 5.26 -20.86
N ALA A 419 -31.25 6.28 -21.48
CA ALA A 419 -29.84 6.26 -21.92
C ALA A 419 -28.82 6.08 -20.79
N ASP A 420 -29.17 6.47 -19.57
CA ASP A 420 -28.36 6.37 -18.36
C ASP A 420 -28.73 5.17 -17.47
N ALA A 421 -29.79 4.42 -17.78
CA ALA A 421 -30.30 3.36 -16.93
C ALA A 421 -29.26 2.29 -16.59
N LEU A 422 -28.42 1.89 -17.55
CA LEU A 422 -27.36 0.91 -17.32
C LEU A 422 -26.24 1.47 -16.43
N ARG A 423 -25.93 2.76 -16.55
CA ARG A 423 -24.95 3.42 -15.68
C ARG A 423 -25.44 3.54 -14.25
N GLU A 424 -26.67 4.01 -14.06
CA GLU A 424 -27.24 4.13 -12.71
C GLU A 424 -27.38 2.74 -12.07
N GLN A 425 -27.81 1.74 -12.84
CA GLN A 425 -27.86 0.37 -12.34
C GLN A 425 -26.47 -0.19 -12.01
N ALA A 426 -25.43 0.11 -12.81
CA ALA A 426 -24.07 -0.30 -12.51
C ALA A 426 -23.54 0.32 -11.20
N ARG A 427 -23.82 1.61 -10.95
CA ARG A 427 -23.46 2.30 -9.70
C ARG A 427 -24.09 1.66 -8.48
N GLU A 428 -25.36 1.23 -8.58
CA GLU A 428 -26.04 0.49 -7.50
C GLU A 428 -25.38 -0.85 -7.18
N PHE A 429 -24.67 -1.46 -8.14
CA PHE A 429 -23.87 -2.68 -7.95
C PHE A 429 -22.43 -2.39 -7.49
N GLY A 430 -22.06 -1.12 -7.33
CA GLY A 430 -20.70 -0.70 -6.99
C GLY A 430 -19.74 -0.60 -8.18
N LEU A 431 -20.21 -0.79 -9.42
CA LEU A 431 -19.39 -0.69 -10.63
C LEU A 431 -19.37 0.76 -11.14
N GLY A 432 -18.16 1.31 -11.32
CA GLY A 432 -17.97 2.74 -11.65
C GLY A 432 -18.04 3.66 -10.42
N VAL A 433 -17.94 3.09 -9.22
CA VAL A 433 -17.76 3.80 -7.94
C VAL A 433 -16.27 3.78 -7.59
N ASP A 434 -15.77 4.92 -7.12
CA ASP A 434 -14.38 5.07 -6.68
C ASP A 434 -14.28 4.86 -5.17
N TYR A 435 -13.45 3.89 -4.77
CA TYR A 435 -13.22 3.53 -3.38
C TYR A 435 -11.81 3.94 -2.96
N VAL A 436 -11.70 4.77 -1.93
CA VAL A 436 -10.44 5.02 -1.24
C VAL A 436 -10.33 4.00 -0.11
N THR A 437 -9.47 3.00 -0.30
CA THR A 437 -9.32 1.88 0.63
C THR A 437 -7.88 1.82 1.16
N PRO A 438 -7.65 1.84 2.48
CA PRO A 438 -6.31 1.73 3.03
C PRO A 438 -5.57 0.48 2.53
N GLY A 439 -4.36 0.68 1.99
CA GLY A 439 -3.51 -0.39 1.47
C GLY A 439 -4.02 -1.05 0.18
N LEU A 440 -5.05 -0.51 -0.47
CA LEU A 440 -5.66 -1.11 -1.64
C LEU A 440 -6.04 -0.05 -2.69
N THR A 441 -5.29 -0.02 -3.79
CA THR A 441 -5.59 0.81 -4.96
C THR A 441 -6.45 0.01 -5.93
N THR A 442 -7.66 0.49 -6.19
CA THR A 442 -8.65 -0.22 -7.02
C THR A 442 -9.31 0.72 -8.02
N VAL A 443 -9.69 0.16 -9.16
CA VAL A 443 -10.64 0.78 -10.08
C VAL A 443 -11.74 -0.25 -10.31
N THR A 444 -13.01 0.09 -10.12
CA THR A 444 -14.09 -0.88 -10.36
C THR A 444 -14.45 -1.00 -11.83
N GLY A 445 -14.55 0.12 -12.53
CA GLY A 445 -14.94 0.13 -13.93
C GLY A 445 -15.35 1.52 -14.41
N SER A 446 -15.91 1.58 -15.61
CA SER A 446 -16.52 2.78 -16.18
C SER A 446 -17.69 2.35 -17.05
N VAL A 447 -18.88 2.90 -16.77
CA VAL A 447 -20.11 2.64 -17.52
C VAL A 447 -20.65 3.98 -18.04
N PRO A 448 -20.36 4.35 -19.29
CA PRO A 448 -20.84 5.61 -19.85
C PRO A 448 -22.34 5.56 -20.19
N SER A 449 -22.97 6.72 -20.36
CA SER A 449 -24.35 6.75 -20.87
C SER A 449 -24.41 6.32 -22.33
N ALA A 450 -25.29 5.38 -22.64
CA ALA A 450 -25.53 4.89 -23.99
C ALA A 450 -26.57 5.78 -24.72
N ARG A 451 -26.06 6.83 -25.37
CA ARG A 451 -26.90 7.92 -25.94
C ARG A 451 -27.67 7.50 -27.19
N THR A 452 -27.14 6.57 -27.97
CA THR A 452 -27.80 6.05 -29.17
C THR A 452 -28.39 4.66 -28.91
N PRO A 453 -29.43 4.22 -29.66
CA PRO A 453 -29.94 2.86 -29.57
C PRO A 453 -28.87 1.80 -29.84
N ALA A 454 -28.00 2.01 -30.83
CA ALA A 454 -26.90 1.10 -31.13
C ALA A 454 -25.93 0.95 -29.95
N GLN A 455 -25.55 2.07 -29.31
CA GLN A 455 -24.74 2.03 -28.08
C GLN A 455 -25.47 1.30 -26.95
N ARG A 456 -26.80 1.47 -26.81
CA ARG A 456 -27.57 0.75 -25.77
C ARG A 456 -27.55 -0.75 -26.01
N VAL A 457 -27.67 -1.19 -27.26
CA VAL A 457 -27.62 -2.61 -27.62
C VAL A 457 -26.25 -3.22 -27.27
N GLU A 458 -25.14 -2.57 -27.62
CA GLU A 458 -23.80 -3.05 -27.28
C GLU A 458 -23.53 -3.05 -25.78
N ALA A 459 -23.92 -1.96 -25.10
CA ALA A 459 -23.72 -1.84 -23.68
C ALA A 459 -24.49 -2.90 -22.88
N ALA A 460 -25.71 -3.23 -23.32
CA ALA A 460 -26.56 -4.25 -22.70
C ALA A 460 -25.91 -5.63 -22.58
N ILE A 461 -24.97 -5.94 -23.49
CA ILE A 461 -24.26 -7.22 -23.54
C ILE A 461 -22.80 -7.10 -23.10
N GLY A 462 -22.37 -5.92 -22.62
CA GLY A 462 -21.02 -5.65 -22.16
C GLY A 462 -19.97 -5.60 -23.26
N GLN A 463 -20.37 -5.30 -24.50
CA GLN A 463 -19.49 -5.09 -25.66
C GLN A 463 -19.48 -3.63 -26.14
N GLY A 464 -20.12 -2.74 -25.38
CA GLY A 464 -20.10 -1.30 -25.62
C GLY A 464 -18.80 -0.64 -25.12
N GLU A 465 -18.96 0.57 -24.60
CA GLU A 465 -17.87 1.32 -23.97
C GLU A 465 -17.73 1.00 -22.47
N ASP A 466 -18.46 0.01 -21.97
CA ASP A 466 -18.43 -0.42 -20.58
C ASP A 466 -17.14 -1.18 -20.29
N LEU A 467 -16.46 -0.79 -19.23
CA LEU A 467 -15.24 -1.41 -18.76
C LEU A 467 -15.41 -1.82 -17.30
N ALA A 468 -14.84 -2.97 -16.93
CA ALA A 468 -14.82 -3.46 -15.57
C ALA A 468 -13.46 -4.09 -15.25
N SER A 469 -13.06 -4.01 -13.98
CA SER A 469 -11.97 -4.82 -13.46
C SER A 469 -12.49 -6.10 -12.80
N PRO A 470 -11.62 -7.11 -12.59
CA PRO A 470 -11.99 -8.27 -11.78
C PRO A 470 -12.46 -7.87 -10.38
N PHE A 471 -11.81 -6.91 -9.75
CA PHE A 471 -12.29 -6.34 -8.49
C PHE A 471 -13.69 -5.73 -8.61
N GLY A 472 -13.97 -4.92 -9.63
CA GLY A 472 -15.30 -4.35 -9.85
C GLY A 472 -16.38 -5.41 -10.09
N MET A 473 -16.07 -6.47 -10.84
CA MET A 473 -17.01 -7.58 -11.03
C MET A 473 -17.18 -8.45 -9.78
N ALA A 474 -16.18 -8.52 -8.89
CA ALA A 474 -16.34 -9.13 -7.57
C ALA A 474 -17.23 -8.28 -6.66
N MET A 475 -17.15 -6.94 -6.73
CA MET A 475 -18.11 -6.04 -6.08
C MET A 475 -19.53 -6.25 -6.60
N VAL A 476 -19.72 -6.38 -7.92
CA VAL A 476 -21.02 -6.74 -8.52
C VAL A 476 -21.56 -8.05 -7.94
N ALA A 477 -20.73 -9.09 -7.81
CA ALA A 477 -21.12 -10.34 -7.18
C ALA A 477 -21.50 -10.17 -5.70
N ALA A 478 -20.72 -9.41 -4.93
CA ALA A 478 -20.98 -9.16 -3.53
C ALA A 478 -22.31 -8.41 -3.32
N THR A 479 -22.58 -7.41 -4.17
CA THR A 479 -23.84 -6.69 -4.17
C THR A 479 -25.03 -7.57 -4.52
N ILE A 480 -24.88 -8.50 -5.47
CA ILE A 480 -25.94 -9.48 -5.76
C ILE A 480 -26.15 -10.40 -4.55
N ALA A 481 -25.07 -10.86 -3.92
CA ALA A 481 -25.14 -11.76 -2.78
C ALA A 481 -25.89 -11.16 -1.58
N GLU A 482 -25.75 -9.86 -1.32
CA GLU A 482 -26.38 -9.21 -0.15
C GLU A 482 -27.59 -8.32 -0.49
N GLY A 483 -27.74 -7.92 -1.75
CA GLY A 483 -28.70 -6.89 -2.17
C GLY A 483 -28.28 -5.46 -1.81
N GLN A 484 -27.08 -5.27 -1.25
CA GLN A 484 -26.49 -3.98 -0.94
C GLN A 484 -24.99 -4.04 -1.27
N THR A 485 -24.44 -2.97 -1.83
CA THR A 485 -23.01 -2.89 -2.11
C THR A 485 -22.22 -2.77 -0.81
N PRO A 486 -21.34 -3.73 -0.45
CA PRO A 486 -20.50 -3.60 0.73
C PRO A 486 -19.39 -2.56 0.49
N LEU A 487 -18.76 -2.08 1.56
CA LEU A 487 -17.55 -1.25 1.43
C LEU A 487 -16.32 -2.18 1.44
N PRO A 488 -15.46 -2.14 0.40
CA PRO A 488 -14.30 -3.00 0.35
C PRO A 488 -13.35 -2.70 1.51
N GLN A 489 -12.71 -3.74 2.04
CA GLN A 489 -11.82 -3.63 3.19
C GLN A 489 -10.65 -4.60 3.05
N LEU A 490 -9.42 -4.09 3.10
CA LEU A 490 -8.20 -4.92 3.20
C LEU A 490 -7.60 -4.89 4.61
N ILE A 491 -7.70 -3.76 5.30
CA ILE A 491 -7.25 -3.59 6.68
C ILE A 491 -8.46 -3.71 7.59
N ALA A 492 -8.45 -4.71 8.47
CA ALA A 492 -9.57 -5.00 9.36
C ALA A 492 -9.86 -3.81 10.29
N GLY A 493 -11.10 -3.34 10.28
CA GLY A 493 -11.54 -2.14 11.01
C GLY A 493 -11.54 -0.85 10.18
N ASP A 494 -10.86 -0.83 9.02
CA ASP A 494 -10.70 0.35 8.18
C ASP A 494 -11.34 0.14 6.78
N PRO A 495 -12.69 0.13 6.66
CA PRO A 495 -13.37 -0.04 5.37
C PRO A 495 -13.15 1.19 4.47
N ALA A 496 -13.35 1.00 3.17
CA ALA A 496 -13.21 2.07 2.20
C ALA A 496 -14.20 3.22 2.41
N THR A 497 -13.81 4.41 1.95
CA THR A 497 -14.75 5.50 1.68
C THR A 497 -15.05 5.55 0.20
N ALA A 498 -16.35 5.54 -0.15
CA ALA A 498 -16.80 5.65 -1.54
C ALA A 498 -17.10 7.11 -1.91
N ASP A 499 -16.83 7.50 -3.15
CA ASP A 499 -17.21 8.80 -3.72
C ASP A 499 -18.73 8.94 -3.88
N HIS A 500 -19.43 7.81 -3.96
CA HIS A 500 -20.88 7.71 -4.02
C HIS A 500 -21.36 6.53 -3.19
N ALA A 501 -22.48 6.67 -2.47
CA ALA A 501 -23.08 5.58 -1.70
C ALA A 501 -24.15 4.88 -2.57
N PRO A 502 -23.95 3.62 -2.99
CA PRO A 502 -24.93 2.89 -3.79
C PRO A 502 -26.25 2.67 -3.03
N GLU A 503 -27.38 2.87 -3.71
CA GLU A 503 -28.69 2.53 -3.15
C GLU A 503 -28.86 1.00 -3.05
N PRO A 504 -29.52 0.48 -2.00
CA PRO A 504 -29.86 -0.94 -1.91
C PRO A 504 -30.76 -1.39 -3.06
N LEU A 505 -30.55 -2.62 -3.53
CA LEU A 505 -31.36 -3.24 -4.59
C LEU A 505 -32.70 -3.72 -4.04
N ASP A 506 -33.71 -3.81 -4.91
CA ASP A 506 -35.00 -4.42 -4.56
C ASP A 506 -34.81 -5.91 -4.19
N PRO A 507 -35.20 -6.35 -2.98
CA PRO A 507 -34.97 -7.73 -2.54
C PRO A 507 -35.68 -8.79 -3.41
N GLY A 508 -36.82 -8.43 -4.01
CA GLY A 508 -37.54 -9.30 -4.94
C GLY A 508 -36.76 -9.51 -6.23
N HIS A 509 -36.26 -8.43 -6.83
CA HIS A 509 -35.43 -8.52 -8.03
C HIS A 509 -34.08 -9.21 -7.78
N VAL A 510 -33.48 -9.03 -6.59
CA VAL A 510 -32.25 -9.73 -6.18
C VAL A 510 -32.50 -11.24 -6.11
N ARG A 511 -33.59 -11.67 -5.47
CA ARG A 511 -33.98 -13.08 -5.41
C ARG A 511 -34.16 -13.67 -6.81
N ASP A 512 -34.84 -12.95 -7.68
CA ASP A 512 -35.10 -13.40 -9.05
C ASP A 512 -33.77 -13.51 -9.84
N LEU A 513 -32.88 -12.50 -9.78
CA LEU A 513 -31.57 -12.54 -10.43
C LEU A 513 -30.70 -13.70 -9.92
N LYS A 514 -30.67 -13.96 -8.61
CA LYS A 514 -29.96 -15.11 -8.03
C LYS A 514 -30.49 -16.44 -8.58
N ALA A 515 -31.80 -16.58 -8.76
CA ALA A 515 -32.40 -17.77 -9.35
C ALA A 515 -31.95 -17.97 -10.81
N MET A 516 -31.86 -16.89 -11.60
CA MET A 516 -31.34 -16.98 -12.97
C MET A 516 -29.85 -17.35 -13.00
N MET A 517 -29.04 -16.83 -12.07
CA MET A 517 -27.63 -17.21 -11.92
C MET A 517 -27.46 -18.66 -11.47
N ALA A 518 -28.38 -19.20 -10.66
CA ALA A 518 -28.41 -20.62 -10.31
C ALA A 518 -28.75 -21.48 -11.54
N GLU A 519 -29.69 -21.04 -12.39
CA GLU A 519 -30.02 -21.74 -13.63
C GLU A 519 -28.86 -21.76 -14.63
N ALA A 520 -28.07 -20.68 -14.70
CA ALA A 520 -26.86 -20.64 -15.52
C ALA A 520 -25.87 -21.76 -15.16
N VAL A 521 -25.74 -22.09 -13.87
CA VAL A 521 -24.90 -23.20 -13.38
C VAL A 521 -25.58 -24.56 -13.57
N ARG A 522 -26.89 -24.66 -13.32
CA ARG A 522 -27.61 -25.93 -13.38
C ARG A 522 -27.84 -26.45 -14.80
N SER A 523 -28.17 -25.58 -15.74
CA SER A 523 -28.56 -25.96 -17.11
C SER A 523 -28.12 -24.97 -18.20
N GLY A 524 -27.48 -23.87 -17.85
CA GLY A 524 -27.02 -22.84 -18.79
C GLY A 524 -25.53 -22.92 -19.12
N THR A 525 -24.91 -21.75 -19.26
CA THR A 525 -23.53 -21.62 -19.76
C THR A 525 -22.44 -22.06 -18.78
N ALA A 526 -22.75 -22.28 -17.49
CA ALA A 526 -21.80 -22.65 -16.45
C ALA A 526 -21.98 -24.10 -15.94
N THR A 527 -22.54 -24.98 -16.76
CA THR A 527 -22.86 -26.37 -16.41
C THR A 527 -21.65 -27.24 -16.03
N SER A 528 -20.44 -26.87 -16.46
CA SER A 528 -19.19 -27.53 -16.04
C SER A 528 -18.89 -27.38 -14.54
N LEU A 529 -19.59 -26.48 -13.85
CA LEU A 529 -19.48 -26.25 -12.40
C LEU A 529 -20.71 -26.72 -11.62
N SER A 530 -21.63 -27.46 -12.26
CA SER A 530 -22.85 -27.98 -11.62
C SER A 530 -22.59 -28.98 -10.49
N ASP A 531 -21.37 -29.50 -10.37
CA ASP A 531 -20.92 -30.34 -9.26
C ASP A 531 -20.70 -29.55 -7.96
N ILE A 532 -20.59 -28.22 -8.02
CA ILE A 532 -20.31 -27.37 -6.87
C ILE A 532 -21.62 -26.91 -6.23
N SER A 533 -21.93 -27.50 -5.07
CA SER A 533 -23.17 -27.20 -4.34
C SER A 533 -23.28 -25.72 -3.95
N GLY A 534 -24.46 -25.14 -4.16
CA GLY A 534 -24.77 -23.76 -3.79
C GLY A 534 -24.11 -22.68 -4.65
N LEU A 535 -23.39 -23.05 -5.72
CA LEU A 535 -22.80 -22.10 -6.64
C LEU A 535 -23.89 -21.48 -7.54
N ILE A 536 -23.87 -20.15 -7.62
CA ILE A 536 -24.60 -19.38 -8.63
C ILE A 536 -23.59 -18.52 -9.38
N GLY A 537 -23.83 -18.23 -10.66
CA GLY A 537 -22.89 -17.40 -11.41
C GLY A 537 -23.36 -16.98 -12.78
N LYS A 538 -22.52 -16.22 -13.48
CA LYS A 538 -22.73 -15.80 -14.85
C LYS A 538 -21.41 -15.81 -15.62
N THR A 539 -21.42 -16.44 -16.79
CA THR A 539 -20.29 -16.42 -17.73
C THR A 539 -20.27 -15.13 -18.55
N GLY A 540 -19.09 -14.77 -19.07
CA GLY A 540 -18.92 -13.68 -20.02
C GLY A 540 -17.85 -13.97 -21.05
N THR A 541 -18.19 -13.70 -22.31
CA THR A 541 -17.23 -13.63 -23.42
C THR A 541 -17.30 -12.21 -23.96
N ALA A 542 -16.15 -11.56 -24.13
CA ALA A 542 -16.07 -10.19 -24.65
C ALA A 542 -15.02 -10.10 -25.76
N GLU A 543 -15.49 -9.93 -27.00
CA GLU A 543 -14.64 -9.79 -28.18
C GLU A 543 -13.85 -8.47 -28.15
N PHE A 544 -12.63 -8.46 -28.69
CA PHE A 544 -11.83 -7.26 -28.82
C PHE A 544 -11.04 -7.24 -30.14
N GLY A 545 -10.53 -6.05 -30.50
CA GLY A 545 -9.69 -5.88 -31.69
C GLY A 545 -10.44 -6.17 -33.00
N ASP A 546 -10.01 -7.22 -33.71
CA ASP A 546 -10.60 -7.64 -34.99
C ASP A 546 -11.79 -8.62 -34.83
N GLY A 547 -12.25 -8.84 -33.59
CA GLY A 547 -13.36 -9.73 -33.26
C GLY A 547 -12.98 -11.22 -33.30
N LYS A 548 -11.70 -11.57 -33.47
CA LYS A 548 -11.25 -12.98 -33.44
C LYS A 548 -10.77 -13.45 -32.08
N HIS A 549 -10.54 -12.52 -31.17
CA HIS A 549 -10.09 -12.80 -29.82
C HIS A 549 -11.09 -12.29 -28.81
N ALA A 550 -11.23 -13.03 -27.70
CA ALA A 550 -12.13 -12.66 -26.63
C ALA A 550 -11.52 -12.81 -25.24
N HIS A 551 -11.91 -11.96 -24.31
CA HIS A 551 -11.69 -12.16 -22.89
C HIS A 551 -12.70 -13.16 -22.32
N GLY A 552 -12.24 -14.05 -21.44
CA GLY A 552 -13.07 -15.01 -20.74
C GLY A 552 -13.36 -14.55 -19.32
N TRP A 553 -14.63 -14.55 -18.93
CA TRP A 553 -15.09 -14.11 -17.63
C TRP A 553 -15.99 -15.14 -16.94
N PHE A 554 -15.88 -15.21 -15.63
CA PHE A 554 -16.90 -15.82 -14.78
C PHE A 554 -17.05 -15.03 -13.48
N VAL A 555 -18.28 -14.71 -13.11
CA VAL A 555 -18.62 -14.01 -11.88
C VAL A 555 -19.56 -14.91 -11.09
N GLY A 556 -19.23 -15.17 -9.82
CA GLY A 556 -19.91 -16.20 -9.05
C GLY A 556 -20.05 -15.86 -7.58
N ILE A 557 -20.98 -16.56 -6.93
CA ILE A 557 -21.25 -16.50 -5.50
C ILE A 557 -21.39 -17.94 -5.00
N ARG A 558 -20.64 -18.27 -3.94
CA ARG A 558 -20.75 -19.55 -3.24
C ARG A 558 -20.74 -19.30 -1.73
N GLY A 559 -21.87 -19.55 -1.08
CA GLY A 559 -22.03 -19.15 0.33
C GLY A 559 -21.84 -17.64 0.47
N ASN A 560 -20.92 -17.22 1.36
CA ASN A 560 -20.56 -15.82 1.56
C ASN A 560 -19.39 -15.34 0.67
N VAL A 561 -18.84 -16.20 -0.19
CA VAL A 561 -17.72 -15.84 -1.07
C VAL A 561 -18.29 -15.33 -2.40
N ALA A 562 -18.12 -14.04 -2.66
CA ALA A 562 -18.38 -13.41 -3.94
C ALA A 562 -17.07 -13.24 -4.71
N PHE A 563 -17.02 -13.63 -5.98
CA PHE A 563 -15.77 -13.63 -6.72
C PHE A 563 -15.94 -13.35 -8.21
N ALA A 564 -14.85 -12.93 -8.85
CA ALA A 564 -14.75 -12.78 -10.28
C ALA A 564 -13.43 -13.35 -10.80
N VAL A 565 -13.49 -14.00 -11.96
CA VAL A 565 -12.37 -14.56 -12.69
C VAL A 565 -12.31 -13.92 -14.08
N LEU A 566 -11.11 -13.50 -14.47
CA LEU A 566 -10.79 -13.00 -15.81
C LEU A 566 -9.64 -13.82 -16.40
N VAL A 567 -9.78 -14.19 -17.67
CA VAL A 567 -8.69 -14.66 -18.53
C VAL A 567 -8.59 -13.74 -19.73
N VAL A 568 -7.49 -12.98 -19.81
CA VAL A 568 -7.22 -12.08 -20.91
C VAL A 568 -6.92 -12.91 -22.16
N SER A 569 -7.61 -12.63 -23.27
CA SER A 569 -7.55 -13.47 -24.48
C SER A 569 -7.89 -14.95 -24.18
N GLY A 570 -8.87 -15.17 -23.30
CA GLY A 570 -9.39 -16.48 -22.93
C GLY A 570 -10.06 -17.24 -24.09
N GLU A 571 -10.40 -16.55 -25.18
CA GLU A 571 -11.12 -17.02 -26.37
C GLU A 571 -12.58 -17.45 -26.11
N SER A 572 -12.90 -17.88 -24.88
CA SER A 572 -14.25 -18.18 -24.41
C SER A 572 -14.32 -18.04 -22.89
N SER A 573 -15.50 -18.25 -22.31
CA SER A 573 -15.68 -18.34 -20.84
C SER A 573 -15.11 -19.63 -20.22
N GLY A 574 -14.78 -20.65 -21.02
CA GLY A 574 -14.34 -21.97 -20.54
C GLY A 574 -13.15 -21.92 -19.57
N PRO A 575 -12.03 -21.29 -19.93
CA PRO A 575 -10.88 -21.15 -19.03
C PRO A 575 -11.20 -20.46 -17.70
N ALA A 576 -12.09 -19.45 -17.71
CA ALA A 576 -12.52 -18.78 -16.48
C ALA A 576 -13.36 -19.70 -15.57
N LEU A 577 -14.17 -20.60 -16.17
CA LEU A 577 -14.88 -21.64 -15.43
C LEU A 577 -13.91 -22.68 -14.85
N ASP A 578 -12.89 -23.10 -15.59
CA ASP A 578 -11.89 -24.07 -15.11
C ASP A 578 -11.13 -23.52 -13.90
N ILE A 579 -10.67 -22.26 -13.97
CA ILE A 579 -10.05 -21.55 -12.83
C ILE A 579 -11.02 -21.48 -11.66
N ALA A 580 -12.27 -21.06 -11.87
CA ALA A 580 -13.27 -20.98 -10.80
C ALA A 580 -13.52 -22.35 -10.14
N GLY A 581 -13.59 -23.42 -10.92
CA GLY A 581 -13.74 -24.78 -10.41
C GLY A 581 -12.54 -25.24 -9.58
N ASN A 582 -11.32 -24.96 -10.05
CA ASN A 582 -10.08 -25.28 -9.33
C ASN A 582 -9.96 -24.48 -8.02
N PHE A 583 -10.47 -23.24 -7.99
CA PHE A 583 -10.52 -22.42 -6.79
C PHE A 583 -11.55 -22.94 -5.79
N LEU A 584 -12.76 -23.27 -6.23
CA LEU A 584 -13.90 -23.53 -5.36
C LEU A 584 -13.94 -24.95 -4.80
N ARG A 585 -13.59 -25.98 -5.58
CA ARG A 585 -13.71 -27.39 -5.16
C ARG A 585 -12.94 -27.73 -3.87
N PRO A 586 -11.76 -27.14 -3.59
CA PRO A 586 -11.03 -27.41 -2.35
C PRO A 586 -11.43 -26.52 -1.16
N LEU A 587 -12.44 -25.64 -1.30
CA LEU A 587 -12.94 -24.82 -0.19
C LEU A 587 -13.81 -25.61 0.80
N ASP A 588 -14.29 -26.80 0.41
CA ASP A 588 -15.07 -27.69 1.29
C ASP A 588 -14.26 -28.35 2.40
#